data_AF-A0AB39YLA5-F1
#
_entry.id   AF-A0AB39YLA5-F1
#
_cell.length_a   1.000
_cell.length_b   1.000
_cell.length_c   1.000
_cell.angle_alpha   90.00
_cell.angle_beta   90.00
_cell.angle_gamma   90.00
#
_symmetry.space_group_name_H-M   'P 1'
#
loop_
_entity.id
_entity.type
_entity.pdbx_description
1 polymer ?
#
loop_
_entity_poly.entity_id
_entity_poly.type
_entity_poly.pdbx_seq_one_letter_code
_entity_poly.pdbx_strand_id
1 'polypeptide(L)' 'MIATKIHAIWSRELKLEEFADTDDFFDLGGHSLIMTRIQRQILSELGIEVAMDQLFRKSTVAAISEHIETARAAA' A
#
# COMPACT_ATOMS: atom_id res chain seq x y z
N MET A 1 7.76 -4.99 -9.88
CA MET A 1 8.06 -5.41 -8.48
C MET A 1 6.84 -5.13 -7.62
N ILE A 2 6.66 -5.74 -6.45
CA ILE A 2 5.48 -5.45 -5.59
C ILE A 2 5.41 -3.96 -5.26
N ALA A 3 6.54 -3.33 -4.93
CA ALA A 3 6.63 -1.88 -4.71
C ALA A 3 6.03 -1.05 -5.84
N THR A 4 6.38 -1.33 -7.10
CA THR A 4 5.82 -0.63 -8.27
C THR A 4 4.29 -0.73 -8.35
N LYS A 5 3.73 -1.90 -8.01
CA LYS A 5 2.27 -2.09 -8.04
C LYS A 5 1.59 -1.37 -6.89
N ILE A 6 2.16 -1.42 -5.68
CA ILE A 6 1.65 -0.69 -4.53
C ILE A 6 1.71 0.82 -4.79
N HIS A 7 2.82 1.33 -5.32
CA HIS A 7 2.98 2.72 -5.71
C HIS A 7 1.88 3.15 -6.70
N ALA A 8 1.63 2.34 -7.74
CA ALA A 8 0.57 2.62 -8.71
C ALA A 8 -0.83 2.63 -8.09
N ILE A 9 -1.12 1.73 -7.15
CA ILE A 9 -2.39 1.73 -6.40
C ILE A 9 -2.52 3.02 -5.59
N TRP A 10 -1.48 3.42 -4.87
CA TRP A 10 -1.47 4.62 -4.04
C TRP A 10 -1.63 5.88 -4.89
N SER A 11 -0.87 6.01 -5.97
CA SER A 11 -0.97 7.11 -6.93
C SER A 11 -2.40 7.31 -7.42
N ARG A 12 -3.12 6.23 -7.80
CA ARG A 12 -4.51 6.32 -8.26
C ARG A 12 -5.49 6.71 -7.16
N GLU A 13 -5.34 6.15 -5.95
CA GLU A 13 -6.30 6.36 -4.86
C GLU A 13 -6.09 7.71 -4.15
N LEU A 14 -4.83 8.17 -4.03
CA LEU A 14 -4.46 9.49 -3.50
C LEU A 14 -4.52 10.60 -4.56
N LYS A 15 -4.59 10.23 -5.84
CA LYS A 15 -4.56 11.16 -6.99
C LYS A 15 -3.30 12.02 -7.00
N LEU A 16 -2.15 11.37 -6.79
CA LEU A 16 -0.83 11.99 -6.79
C LEU A 16 -0.02 11.49 -7.98
N GLU A 17 0.63 12.41 -8.68
CA GLU A 17 1.50 12.10 -9.82
C GLU A 17 2.89 11.64 -9.36
N GLU A 18 3.43 12.23 -8.28
CA GLU A 18 4.76 11.92 -7.76
C GLU A 18 4.78 11.96 -6.22
N PHE A 19 5.41 10.95 -5.61
CA PHE A 19 5.76 10.87 -4.19
C PHE A 19 6.86 9.81 -4.03
N ALA A 20 7.60 9.82 -2.92
CA ALA A 20 8.61 8.81 -2.64
C ALA A 20 7.98 7.56 -2.00
N ASP A 21 8.57 6.37 -2.23
CA ASP A 21 8.10 5.13 -1.59
C ASP A 21 8.21 5.15 -0.05
N THR A 22 8.96 6.10 0.49
CA THR A 22 9.16 6.35 1.92
C THR A 22 8.21 7.39 2.50
N ASP A 23 7.43 8.08 1.68
CA ASP A 23 6.48 9.09 2.15
C ASP A 23 5.33 8.42 2.91
N ASP A 24 4.96 9.02 4.04
CA ASP A 24 3.89 8.51 4.88
C ASP A 24 2.52 8.78 4.24
N PHE A 25 1.67 7.76 4.23
CA PHE A 25 0.33 7.81 3.68
C PHE A 25 -0.51 8.97 4.22
N PHE A 26 -0.40 9.27 5.51
CA PHE A 26 -1.18 10.35 6.14
C PHE A 26 -0.64 11.72 5.78
N ASP A 27 0.69 11.85 5.65
CA ASP A 27 1.34 13.09 5.19
C ASP A 27 0.98 13.39 3.73
N LEU A 28 0.75 12.36 2.90
CA LEU A 28 0.24 12.46 1.54
C LEU A 28 -1.26 12.80 1.45
N GLY A 29 -1.94 13.07 2.58
CA GLY A 29 -3.37 13.40 2.64
C GLY A 29 -4.29 12.17 2.67
N GLY A 30 -3.73 10.98 2.89
CA GLY A 30 -4.46 9.74 3.03
C GLY A 30 -5.32 9.68 4.30
N HIS A 31 -6.44 8.97 4.21
CA HIS A 31 -7.34 8.72 5.34
C HIS A 31 -8.04 7.36 5.20
N SER A 32 -8.80 6.94 6.23
CA SER A 32 -9.34 5.57 6.35
C SER A 32 -10.13 5.08 5.14
N LEU A 33 -10.96 5.94 4.54
CA LEU A 33 -11.72 5.58 3.33
C LEU A 33 -10.80 5.27 2.13
N ILE A 34 -9.75 6.07 1.93
CA ILE A 34 -8.73 5.82 0.89
C ILE A 34 -7.97 4.55 1.23
N MET A 35 -7.55 4.37 2.47
CA MET A 35 -6.83 3.16 2.91
C MET A 35 -7.66 1.88 2.67
N THR A 36 -8.98 1.95 2.90
CA THR A 36 -9.88 0.82 2.63
C THR A 36 -10.00 0.54 1.12
N ARG A 37 -9.94 1.57 0.27
CA ARG A 37 -9.89 1.37 -1.19
C ARG A 37 -8.57 0.72 -1.60
N ILE A 38 -7.45 1.23 -1.10
CA ILE A 38 -6.12 0.66 -1.32
C ILE A 38 -6.09 -0.81 -0.92
N GLN A 39 -6.57 -1.16 0.27
CA GLN A 39 -6.65 -2.56 0.74
C GLN A 39 -7.40 -3.46 -0.25
N ARG A 40 -8.55 -3.01 -0.76
CA ARG A 40 -9.32 -3.76 -1.77
C ARG A 40 -8.58 -3.89 -3.09
N GLN A 41 -7.88 -2.86 -3.55
CA GLN A 41 -7.08 -2.90 -4.78
C GLN A 41 -5.89 -3.87 -4.62
N ILE A 42 -5.23 -3.88 -3.46
CA ILE A 42 -4.17 -4.83 -3.15
C ILE A 42 -4.70 -6.27 -3.26
N LEU A 43 -5.84 -6.57 -2.63
CA LEU A 43 -6.47 -7.88 -2.74
C LEU A 43 -6.83 -8.23 -4.18
N SER A 44 -7.44 -7.30 -4.92
CA SER A 44 -7.88 -7.53 -6.30
C SER A 44 -6.73 -7.71 -7.29
N GLU A 45 -5.64 -6.95 -7.16
CA GLU A 45 -4.54 -6.95 -8.13
C GLU A 45 -3.40 -7.93 -7.78
N LEU A 46 -3.24 -8.23 -6.48
CA LEU A 46 -2.15 -9.07 -5.98
C LEU A 46 -2.63 -10.41 -5.41
N GLY A 47 -3.92 -10.57 -5.15
CA GLY A 47 -4.50 -11.77 -4.53
C GLY A 47 -4.12 -11.92 -3.05
N ILE A 48 -3.73 -10.83 -2.39
CA ILE A 48 -3.21 -10.86 -1.01
C ILE A 48 -4.12 -10.01 -0.14
N GLU A 49 -4.63 -10.62 0.92
CA GLU A 49 -5.32 -9.89 1.97
C GLU A 49 -4.30 -9.31 2.94
N VAL A 50 -4.30 -7.99 3.06
CA VAL A 50 -3.45 -7.27 4.01
C VAL A 50 -4.35 -6.72 5.10
N ALA A 51 -4.05 -7.07 6.35
CA ALA A 51 -4.84 -6.60 7.48
C ALA A 51 -4.73 -5.08 7.63
N MET A 52 -5.84 -4.44 7.98
CA MET A 52 -5.93 -2.98 8.02
C MET A 52 -4.95 -2.36 9.03
N ASP A 53 -4.74 -3.01 10.17
CA ASP A 53 -3.75 -2.59 11.17
C ASP A 53 -2.32 -2.58 10.62
N GLN A 54 -1.97 -3.50 9.72
CA GLN A 54 -0.67 -3.52 9.06
C GLN A 54 -0.50 -2.35 8.10
N LEU A 55 -1.56 -1.99 7.36
CA LEU A 55 -1.55 -0.81 6.49
C LEU A 55 -1.36 0.50 7.29
N PHE A 56 -1.99 0.60 8.46
CA PHE A 56 -1.80 1.74 9.36
C PHE A 56 -0.40 1.77 10.00
N ARG A 57 0.16 0.61 10.37
CA ARG A 57 1.50 0.53 10.98
C ARG A 57 2.64 0.67 9.99
N LYS A 58 2.43 0.23 8.75
CA LYS A 58 3.39 0.27 7.63
C LYS A 58 2.87 1.22 6.57
N SER A 59 2.65 2.45 7.00
CA SER A 59 2.04 3.54 6.24
C SER A 59 2.92 4.12 5.14
N THR A 60 3.86 3.35 4.58
CA THR A 60 4.64 3.74 3.39
C THR A 60 4.62 2.62 2.36
N VAL A 61 4.78 2.97 1.08
CA VAL A 61 4.84 1.99 -0.01
C VAL A 61 5.98 0.98 0.23
N ALA A 62 7.15 1.46 0.65
CA ALA A 62 8.30 0.61 0.94
C ALA A 62 7.97 -0.42 2.05
N ALA A 63 7.45 0.04 3.18
CA ALA A 63 7.20 -0.81 4.35
C ALA A 63 6.11 -1.86 4.10
N ILE A 64 5.04 -1.51 3.39
CA ILE A 64 3.98 -2.47 3.07
C ILE A 64 4.42 -3.47 2.00
N SER A 65 5.22 -3.02 1.02
CA SER A 65 5.73 -3.90 -0.02
C SER A 65 6.67 -4.95 0.55
N GLU A 66 7.58 -4.56 1.45
CA GLU A 66 8.45 -5.48 2.17
C GLU A 66 7.64 -6.52 2.98
N HIS A 67 6.58 -6.08 3.67
CA HIS A 67 5.71 -6.98 4.43
C HIS A 67 5.03 -8.01 3.53
N ILE A 68 4.53 -7.59 2.38
CA ILE A 68 3.88 -8.45 1.40
C ILE A 68 4.88 -9.45 0.79
N GLU A 69 6.06 -9.00 0.39
CA GLU A 69 7.11 -9.88 -0.16
C GLU A 69 7.55 -10.93 0.87
N THR A 70 7.73 -10.53 2.14
CA THR A 70 8.06 -11.45 3.23
C THR A 70 6.96 -12.49 3.45
N ALA A 71 5.69 -12.07 3.44
CA ALA A 71 4.56 -12.97 3.59
C ALA A 71 4.47 -13.99 2.43
N ARG A 72 4.82 -13.58 1.20
CA ARG A 72 4.88 -14.48 0.04
C ARG A 72 6.04 -15.46 0.11
N ALA A 73 7.20 -15.04 0.61
CA ALA A 73 8.36 -15.90 0.71
C ALA A 73 8.23 -16.98 1.81
N ALA A 74 7.37 -16.74 2.80
CA ALA A 74 7.09 -17.68 3.89
C ALA A 74 6.00 -18.71 3.58
N ALA A 75 5.34 -18.59 2.41
CA ALA A 75 4.28 -19.49 1.93
C ALA A 75 4.83 -20.48 0.89
#